data_AF-A0A158L5L7-F1
#
_entry.id   AF-A0A158L5L7-F1
#
_cell.length_a   1.000
_cell.length_b   1.000
_cell.length_c   1.000
_cell.angle_alpha   90.00
_cell.angle_beta   90.00
_cell.angle_gamma   90.00
#
_symmetry.space_group_name_H-M   'P 1'
#
loop_
_entity.id
_entity.type
_entity.pdbx_description
1 polymer ?
#
loop_
_entity_poly.entity_id
_entity_poly.type
_entity_poly.pdbx_seq_one_letter_code
_entity_poly.pdbx_strand_id
1 'polypeptide(L)'
;MPRCWRGEGYEHPALYWNLRRLYFYVENNAGTLVNYGMREQKRLPISSSSIAESAVNLMVSHRMAKKQQMRWTDEGAHCLAQVRVAVLNEARELSLSQRASETAAATDFGAAVCD
;
A
#
# COMPACT_ATOMS: atom_id res chain seq x y z
N MET A 1 -47.73 17.51 -3.55
CA MET A 1 -47.39 16.97 -2.20
C MET A 1 -46.69 15.63 -2.36
N PRO A 2 -45.34 15.55 -2.42
CA PRO A 2 -44.67 14.27 -2.49
C PRO A 2 -44.39 13.70 -1.10
N ARG A 3 -44.65 12.39 -1.03
CA ARG A 3 -44.50 11.45 0.07
C ARG A 3 -43.26 11.69 0.92
N CYS A 4 -43.50 11.74 2.22
CA CYS A 4 -42.52 11.61 3.29
C CYS A 4 -41.60 10.42 3.05
N TRP A 5 -40.30 10.69 2.88
CA TRP A 5 -39.25 9.71 3.10
C TRP A 5 -39.28 9.36 4.59
N ARG A 6 -39.98 8.27 4.91
CA ARG A 6 -39.87 7.64 6.22
C ARG A 6 -38.50 6.97 6.24
N GLY A 7 -37.48 7.72 6.65
CA GLY A 7 -36.14 7.20 6.86
C GLY A 7 -36.22 6.13 7.93
N GLU A 8 -36.05 4.87 7.52
CA GLU A 8 -35.67 3.80 8.43
C GLU A 8 -34.34 4.20 9.05
N GLY A 9 -34.41 4.64 10.31
CA GLY A 9 -33.23 4.99 11.08
C GLY A 9 -32.29 3.80 11.10
N TYR A 10 -31.02 4.06 10.80
CA TYR A 10 -29.96 3.07 10.87
C TYR A 10 -29.90 2.47 12.27
N GLU A 11 -30.57 1.34 12.50
CA GLU A 11 -30.39 0.47 13.67
C GLU A 11 -29.04 -0.26 13.54
N HIS A 12 -27.95 0.49 13.42
CA HIS A 12 -26.61 -0.03 13.44
C HIS A 12 -25.72 0.86 14.33
N PRO A 13 -25.91 0.79 15.67
CA PRO A 13 -25.13 1.57 16.63
C PRO A 13 -23.62 1.42 16.39
N ALA A 14 -23.18 0.21 16.03
CA ALA A 14 -21.79 -0.08 15.69
C ALA A 14 -21.27 0.73 14.49
N LEU A 15 -22.07 0.91 13.43
CA LEU A 15 -21.67 1.69 12.26
C LEU A 15 -21.51 3.17 12.63
N TYR A 16 -22.50 3.71 13.36
CA TYR A 16 -22.47 5.08 13.85
C TYR A 16 -21.22 5.34 14.71
N TRP A 17 -20.95 4.47 15.68
CA TRP A 17 -19.78 4.61 16.54
C TRP A 17 -18.46 4.47 15.80
N ASN A 18 -18.37 3.58 14.80
CA ASN A 18 -17.18 3.43 13.96
C ASN A 18 -16.92 4.67 13.10
N LEU A 19 -17.95 5.21 12.46
CA LEU A 19 -17.83 6.42 11.65
C LEU A 19 -17.47 7.63 12.51
N ARG A 20 -18.09 7.76 13.69
CA ARG A 20 -17.77 8.83 14.65
C ARG A 20 -16.33 8.72 15.15
N ARG A 21 -15.85 7.50 15.44
CA ARG A 21 -14.45 7.27 15.84
C ARG A 21 -13.48 7.60 14.72
N LEU A 22 -13.78 7.19 13.49
CA LEU A 22 -12.96 7.51 12.31
C LEU A 22 -12.87 9.02 12.09
N TYR A 23 -14.00 9.72 12.18
CA TYR A 23 -14.07 11.17 12.05
C TYR A 23 -13.11 11.86 13.02
N PHE A 24 -13.21 11.55 14.32
CA PHE A 24 -12.31 12.14 15.32
C PHE A 24 -10.86 11.73 15.16
N TYR A 25 -10.60 10.50 14.70
CA TYR A 25 -9.24 10.07 14.40
C TYR A 25 -8.62 10.91 13.28
N VAL A 26 -9.35 11.12 12.18
CA VAL A 26 -8.89 11.95 11.06
C VAL A 26 -8.71 13.40 11.48
N GLU A 27 -9.65 13.95 12.24
CA GLU A 27 -9.60 15.33 12.73
C GLU A 27 -8.40 15.56 13.65
N ASN A 28 -8.20 14.70 14.65
CA ASN A 28 -7.09 14.80 15.60
C ASN A 28 -5.71 14.65 14.94
N ASN A 29 -5.64 13.89 13.84
CA ASN A 29 -4.40 13.65 13.11
C ASN A 29 -4.27 14.53 11.86
N ALA A 30 -5.19 15.46 11.59
CA ALA A 30 -5.19 16.24 10.36
C ALA A 30 -3.86 16.98 10.10
N GLY A 31 -3.18 17.43 11.16
CA GLY A 31 -1.86 18.07 11.07
C GLY A 31 -0.70 17.13 10.72
N THR A 32 -0.85 15.81 10.93
CA THR A 32 0.16 14.79 10.61
C THR A 32 -0.15 14.04 9.31
N LEU A 33 -1.38 14.17 8.79
CA LEU A 33 -1.79 13.54 7.53
C LEU A 33 -1.01 14.13 6.35
N VAL A 34 -0.39 13.23 5.59
CA VAL A 34 0.31 13.59 4.36
C VAL A 34 -0.70 13.92 3.27
N ASN A 35 -0.54 15.07 2.62
CA ASN A 35 -1.36 15.43 1.46
C ASN A 35 -0.90 14.64 0.21
N TYR A 36 -1.48 13.45 0.04
CA TYR A 36 -1.15 12.56 -1.07
C TYR A 36 -1.59 13.12 -2.43
N GLY A 37 -2.68 13.88 -2.51
CA GLY A 37 -3.12 14.51 -3.77
C GLY A 37 -2.11 15.52 -4.31
N MET A 38 -1.55 16.36 -3.43
CA MET A 38 -0.45 17.27 -3.78
C MET A 38 0.83 16.53 -4.18
N ARG A 39 1.11 15.36 -3.58
CA ARG A 39 2.28 14.54 -3.94
C ARG A 39 2.11 13.89 -5.31
N GLU A 40 0.92 13.36 -5.58
CA GLU A 40 0.57 12.78 -6.88
C GLU A 40 0.66 13.82 -8.00
N GLN A 41 0.10 15.01 -7.78
CA GLN A 41 0.21 16.14 -8.72
C GLN A 41 1.67 16.53 -8.98
N LYS A 42 2.53 16.44 -7.96
CA LYS A 42 3.97 16.70 -8.05
C LYS A 42 4.78 15.50 -8.58
N ARG A 43 4.13 14.39 -8.96
CA ARG A 43 4.76 13.11 -9.35
C ARG A 43 5.79 12.60 -8.34
N LEU A 44 5.63 12.99 -7.08
CA LEU A 44 6.43 12.48 -5.99
C LEU A 44 5.91 11.09 -5.62
N PRO A 45 6.79 10.15 -5.21
CA PRO A 45 6.36 8.83 -4.80
C PRO A 45 5.32 8.97 -3.68
N ILE A 46 4.10 8.50 -3.98
CA ILE A 46 2.95 8.53 -3.06
C ILE A 46 3.30 7.73 -1.81
N SER A 47 4.07 6.64 -1.96
CA SER A 47 4.61 5.92 -0.83
C SER A 47 5.93 5.25 -1.21
N SER A 48 7.05 5.72 -0.68
CA SER A 48 8.26 4.90 -0.56
C SER A 48 8.07 3.75 0.46
N SER A 49 7.01 3.82 1.29
CA SER A 49 6.70 2.84 2.34
C SER A 49 5.74 1.72 1.91
N SER A 50 5.04 1.82 0.76
CA SER A 50 4.09 0.79 0.29
C SER A 50 4.75 -0.60 0.12
N ILE A 51 6.00 -0.63 -0.34
CA ILE A 51 6.80 -1.85 -0.45
C ILE A 51 7.15 -2.38 0.94
N ALA A 52 7.51 -1.50 1.89
CA ALA A 52 7.81 -1.90 3.27
C ALA A 52 6.56 -2.42 3.99
N GLU A 53 5.43 -1.73 3.84
CA GLU A 53 4.15 -2.07 4.45
C GLU A 53 3.62 -3.40 3.92
N SER A 54 3.62 -3.60 2.59
CA SER A 54 3.22 -4.88 1.99
C SER A 54 4.14 -6.03 2.38
N ALA A 55 5.45 -5.80 2.47
CA ALA A 55 6.41 -6.80 2.91
C ALA A 55 6.21 -7.19 4.38
N VAL A 56 5.97 -6.22 5.26
CA VAL A 56 5.64 -6.46 6.67
C VAL A 56 4.32 -7.22 6.77
N ASN A 57 3.29 -6.81 6.02
CA ASN A 57 1.98 -7.47 6.03
C ASN A 57 2.07 -8.93 5.56
N LEU A 58 2.92 -9.23 4.56
CA LEU A 58 3.20 -10.59 4.11
C LEU A 58 3.90 -11.42 5.20
N MET A 59 4.91 -10.87 5.87
CA MET A 59 5.65 -11.57 6.92
C MET A 59 4.76 -11.86 8.14
N VAL A 60 3.96 -10.88 8.56
CA VAL A 60 2.98 -11.03 9.63
C VAL A 60 1.97 -12.11 9.27
N SER A 61 1.39 -12.05 8.07
CA SER A 61 0.42 -13.05 7.58
C SER A 61 1.02 -14.45 7.55
N HIS A 62 2.24 -14.62 7.07
CA HIS A 62 2.91 -15.91 6.99
C HIS A 62 3.20 -16.53 8.38
N ARG A 63 3.57 -15.71 9.37
CA ARG A 63 3.83 -16.20 10.75
C ARG A 63 2.56 -16.46 11.54
N MET A 64 1.56 -15.59 11.39
CA MET A 64 0.26 -15.76 12.02
C MET A 64 -0.48 -16.99 11.48
N ALA A 65 -0.34 -17.29 10.18
CA ALA A 65 -0.86 -18.53 9.59
C ALA A 65 -0.31 -19.80 10.28
N LYS A 66 0.91 -19.74 10.85
CA LYS A 66 1.54 -20.84 11.61
C LYS A 66 1.32 -20.73 13.13
N LYS A 67 0.40 -19.87 13.59
CA LYS A 67 0.08 -19.60 15.01
C LYS A 67 1.29 -19.24 15.88
N GLN A 68 2.35 -18.67 15.30
CA GLN A 68 3.50 -18.19 16.07
C GLN A 68 3.27 -16.74 16.52
N GLN A 69 3.33 -16.47 17.82
CA GLN A 69 3.35 -15.10 18.33
C GLN A 69 4.64 -14.38 17.88
N MET A 70 4.50 -13.15 17.40
CA MET A 70 5.64 -12.30 17.13
C MET A 70 6.19 -11.74 18.45
N ARG A 71 7.30 -12.32 18.93
CA ARG A 71 8.15 -11.74 19.96
C ARG A 71 9.46 -11.32 19.30
N TRP A 72 9.50 -10.12 18.75
CA TRP A 72 10.75 -9.55 18.25
C TRP A 72 11.24 -8.55 19.28
N THR A 73 12.53 -8.59 19.54
CA THR A 73 13.23 -7.46 20.15
C THR A 73 13.35 -6.36 19.11
N ASP A 74 13.57 -5.12 19.55
CA ASP A 74 13.69 -3.97 18.65
C ASP A 74 14.83 -4.16 17.65
N GLU A 75 15.95 -4.73 18.10
CA GLU A 75 17.10 -5.09 17.27
C GLU A 75 16.74 -6.17 16.24
N GLY A 76 15.96 -7.17 16.63
CA GLY A 76 15.53 -8.25 15.74
C GLY A 76 14.58 -7.76 14.64
N ALA A 77 13.69 -6.82 14.98
CA ALA A 77 12.81 -6.17 14.02
C ALA A 77 13.61 -5.31 13.02
N HIS A 78 14.60 -4.56 13.50
CA HIS A 78 15.47 -3.74 12.67
C HIS A 78 16.29 -4.56 11.68
N CYS A 79 16.97 -5.62 12.14
CA CYS A 79 17.75 -6.51 11.28
C CYS A 79 16.88 -7.18 10.20
N LEU A 80 15.67 -7.61 10.57
CA LEU A 80 14.76 -8.22 9.59
C LEU A 80 14.31 -7.21 8.53
N ALA A 81 14.03 -5.96 8.92
CA ALA A 81 13.69 -4.91 7.97
C ALA A 81 14.83 -4.64 6.97
N GLN A 82 16.08 -4.60 7.44
CA GLN A 82 17.25 -4.43 6.57
C GLN A 82 17.38 -5.55 5.52
N VAL A 83 17.34 -6.81 5.96
CA VAL A 83 17.42 -7.97 5.06
C VAL A 83 16.28 -7.95 4.04
N ARG A 84 15.07 -7.59 4.47
CA ARG A 84 13.92 -7.58 3.58
C ARG A 84 14.00 -6.47 2.53
N VAL A 85 14.49 -5.29 2.91
CA VAL A 85 14.74 -4.19 1.96
C VAL A 85 15.80 -4.58 0.94
N ALA A 86 16.89 -5.24 1.35
CA ALA A 86 17.92 -5.74 0.44
C ALA A 86 17.34 -6.70 -0.61
N VAL A 87 16.59 -7.71 -0.17
CA VAL A 87 15.94 -8.69 -1.07
C VAL A 87 14.94 -8.03 -2.02
N LEU A 88 14.17 -7.05 -1.56
CA LEU A 88 13.20 -6.34 -2.39
C LEU A 88 13.87 -5.41 -3.41
N ASN A 89 14.98 -4.78 -3.05
CA ASN A 89 15.74 -3.96 -3.99
C ASN A 89 16.35 -4.83 -5.10
N GLU A 90 16.97 -5.96 -4.77
CA GLU A 90 17.49 -6.91 -5.75
C GLU A 90 16.39 -7.45 -6.67
N ALA A 91 15.26 -7.88 -6.11
CA ALA A 91 14.12 -8.35 -6.89
C ALA A 91 13.56 -7.27 -7.83
N ARG A 92 13.56 -6.01 -7.38
CA ARG A 92 13.14 -4.86 -8.18
C ARG A 92 14.10 -4.60 -9.32
N GLU A 93 15.40 -4.60 -9.07
CA GLU A 93 16.44 -4.39 -10.09
C GLU A 93 16.40 -5.48 -11.18
N LEU A 94 16.22 -6.74 -10.78
CA LEU A 94 16.01 -7.85 -11.72
C LEU A 94 14.76 -7.65 -12.59
N SER A 95 13.63 -7.24 -11.99
CA SER A 95 12.39 -7.01 -12.73
C SER A 95 12.47 -5.81 -13.69
N LEU A 96 13.22 -4.77 -13.32
CA LEU A 96 13.47 -3.61 -14.18
C LEU A 96 14.36 -4.00 -15.37
N SER A 97 15.35 -4.86 -15.12
CA SER A 97 16.25 -5.36 -16.15
C SER A 97 15.53 -6.27 -17.15
N GLN A 98 14.65 -7.16 -16.68
CA GLN A 98 13.79 -7.98 -17.53
C GLN A 98 12.85 -7.12 -18.38
N ARG A 99 12.16 -6.15 -17.77
CA ARG A 99 11.29 -5.23 -18.51
C ARG A 99 12.06 -4.41 -19.54
N ALA A 100 13.26 -3.96 -19.23
CA ALA A 100 14.12 -3.26 -20.19
C ALA A 100 14.45 -4.17 -21.39
N SER A 101 14.81 -5.44 -21.15
CA SER A 101 15.07 -6.41 -22.22
C SER A 101 13.82 -6.75 -23.05
N GLU A 102 12.65 -6.84 -22.43
CA GLU A 102 11.37 -7.09 -23.10
C GLU A 102 10.94 -5.89 -23.95
N THR A 103 11.12 -4.66 -23.44
CA THR A 103 10.84 -3.45 -24.23
C THR A 103 11.80 -3.27 -25.41
N ALA A 104 13.06 -3.67 -25.25
CA ALA A 104 14.05 -3.65 -26.33
C ALA A 104 13.71 -4.67 -27.43
N ALA A 105 13.25 -5.87 -27.05
CA ALA A 105 12.76 -6.88 -27.99
C ALA A 105 11.46 -6.46 -28.70
N ALA A 106 10.58 -5.71 -28.03
CA ALA A 106 9.35 -5.19 -28.63
C ALA A 106 9.60 -4.05 -29.63
N THR A 107 10.66 -3.25 -29.46
CA THR A 107 11.05 -2.22 -30.44
C THR A 107 11.70 -2.77 -31.70
N ASP A 108 12.25 -3.99 -31.68
CA ASP A 108 12.92 -4.63 -32.82
C ASP A 108 11.93 -5.22 -33.85
N PHE A 109 10.69 -5.54 -33.45
CA PHE A 109 9.64 -6.04 -34.35
C PHE A 109 8.91 -4.94 -35.16
N GLY A 110 9.17 -3.66 -34.88
CA GLY A 110 8.53 -2.53 -35.56
C GLY A 110 9.30 -1.94 -36.75
N ALA A 111 10.52 -2.41 -37.02
CA ALA A 111 11.39 -1.87 -38.07
C ALA A 111 11.35 -2.65 -39.41
N ALA A 112 10.50 -3.68 -39.53
CA ALA A 112 10.42 -4.53 -40.73
C ALA A 112 9.04 -4.44 -41.42
N VAL A 113 8.57 -3.23 -41.74
CA VAL A 113 7.57 -2.98 -42.80
C VAL A 113 7.96 -1.69 -43.52
N CYS A 114 8.91 -1.79 -44.44
CA CYS A 114 9.19 -0.83 -45.50
C CYS A 114 10.06 -1.55 -46.54
N ASP A 115 9.42 -2.27 -47.47
CA ASP A 115 9.86 -2.48 -48.84
C ASP A 115 8.61 -2.63 -49.73
#